data_AF-A0A3D5M5G7-F1
#
_entry.id   AF-A0A3D5M5G7-F1
#
_cell.length_a   1.000
_cell.length_b   1.000
_cell.length_c   1.000
_cell.angle_alpha   90.00
_cell.angle_beta   90.00
_cell.angle_gamma   90.00
#
_symmetry.space_group_name_H-M   'P 1'
#
loop_
_entity.id
_entity.type
_entity.pdbx_description
1 polymer ?
#
loop_
_entity_poly.entity_id
_entity_poly.type
_entity_poly.pdbx_seq_one_letter_code
_entity_poly.pdbx_strand_id
1 'polypeptide(L)'
;MRNVLVEETNREKLEFSLVHRVSEDLQAGIEYGADSNELYPMINYRLVSATDDTPAIIVGTSSAWPSGEVDGNAFFISTATLLSDRSSGSLSLSYTPDDESWKIPASYRYVLTDEIDASLIWDGENLHPLVTWRGSKMNFSLILLGGEDLTLSTTVNF
;
A
#
# COMPACT_ATOMS: atom_id res chain seq x y z
N MET A 1 29.34 -9.43 -9.72
CA MET A 1 28.11 -9.86 -9.02
C MET A 1 28.19 -9.32 -7.62
N ARG A 2 27.50 -8.22 -7.34
CA ARG A 2 27.39 -7.68 -5.99
C ARG A 2 26.24 -8.47 -5.35
N ASN A 3 26.56 -9.35 -4.41
CA ASN A 3 25.52 -9.91 -3.56
C ASN A 3 24.95 -8.73 -2.78
N VAL A 4 23.75 -8.28 -3.14
CA VAL A 4 22.95 -7.40 -2.29
C VAL A 4 22.45 -8.31 -1.18
N LEU A 5 23.30 -8.51 -0.18
CA LEU A 5 22.87 -9.05 1.09
C LEU A 5 21.91 -7.99 1.65
N VAL A 6 20.67 -8.41 1.88
CA VAL A 6 19.61 -7.66 2.58
C VAL A 6 20.28 -6.84 3.69
N GLU A 7 20.29 -5.52 3.56
CA GLU A 7 20.69 -4.66 4.69
C GLU A 7 19.83 -5.06 5.90
N GLU A 8 20.37 -4.93 7.11
CA GLU A 8 19.55 -5.07 8.32
C GLU A 8 18.51 -3.96 8.31
N THR A 9 17.37 -4.21 7.67
CA THR A 9 16.20 -3.38 7.73
C THR A 9 15.34 -3.90 8.88
N ASN A 10 14.78 -3.00 9.70
CA ASN A 10 13.75 -3.33 10.70
C ASN A 10 12.40 -3.70 10.04
N ARG A 11 12.40 -4.16 8.79
CA ARG A 11 11.19 -4.50 8.04
C ARG A 11 10.75 -5.91 8.40
N GLU A 12 9.45 -6.09 8.56
CA GLU A 12 8.81 -7.41 8.62
C GLU A 12 9.18 -8.22 7.37
N LYS A 13 9.74 -9.41 7.57
CA LYS A 13 10.06 -10.34 6.47
C LYS A 13 8.81 -11.07 5.99
N LEU A 14 7.82 -11.19 6.87
CA LEU A 14 6.57 -11.87 6.60
C LEU A 14 5.42 -11.16 7.31
N GLU A 15 4.46 -10.72 6.51
CA GLU A 15 3.24 -10.08 6.99
C GLU A 15 2.02 -10.81 6.45
N PHE A 16 0.96 -10.84 7.24
CA PHE A 16 -0.35 -11.33 6.83
C PHE A 16 -1.38 -10.22 7.00
N SER A 17 -2.23 -10.03 5.98
CA SER A 17 -3.38 -9.14 6.09
C SER A 17 -4.68 -9.89 5.80
N LEU A 18 -5.70 -9.60 6.60
CA LEU A 18 -7.06 -10.06 6.39
C LEU A 18 -7.97 -8.85 6.29
N VAL A 19 -8.64 -8.71 5.16
CA VAL A 19 -9.38 -7.50 4.82
C VAL A 19 -10.77 -7.87 4.31
N HIS A 20 -11.79 -7.17 4.80
CA HIS A 20 -13.17 -7.36 4.41
C HIS A 20 -13.82 -6.03 3.98
N ARG A 21 -14.54 -6.07 2.87
CA ARG A 21 -15.36 -4.95 2.42
C ARG A 21 -16.70 -4.99 3.13
N VAL A 22 -16.84 -4.19 4.18
CA VAL A 22 -18.04 -4.12 5.04
C VAL A 22 -19.20 -3.42 4.31
N SER A 23 -18.90 -2.40 3.50
CA SER A 23 -19.89 -1.70 2.67
C SER A 23 -19.24 -1.19 1.37
N GLU A 24 -19.99 -0.45 0.55
CA GLU A 24 -19.42 0.14 -0.66
C GLU A 24 -18.25 1.10 -0.36
N ASP A 25 -18.30 1.77 0.79
CA ASP A 25 -17.37 2.83 1.20
C ASP A 25 -16.46 2.43 2.36
N LEU A 26 -16.76 1.34 3.07
CA LEU A 26 -16.00 0.87 4.23
C LEU A 26 -15.32 -0.46 3.97
N GLN A 27 -14.01 -0.47 4.17
CA GLN A 27 -13.18 -1.66 4.28
C GLN A 27 -12.54 -1.69 5.67
N ALA A 28 -12.52 -2.86 6.29
CA ALA A 28 -11.91 -3.08 7.59
C ALA A 28 -11.14 -4.40 7.59
N GLY A 29 -10.08 -4.47 8.39
CA GLY A 29 -9.20 -5.61 8.41
C GLY A 29 -8.21 -5.57 9.56
N ILE A 30 -7.28 -6.52 9.52
CA ILE A 30 -6.15 -6.64 10.42
C ILE A 30 -4.89 -6.97 9.63
N GLU A 31 -3.76 -6.46 10.09
CA GLU A 31 -2.41 -6.76 9.62
C GLU A 31 -1.66 -7.43 10.78
N TYR A 32 -0.87 -8.47 10.48
CA TYR A 32 -0.08 -9.23 11.44
C TYR A 32 1.36 -9.32 10.95
N GLY A 33 2.29 -8.72 11.70
CA GLY A 33 3.73 -8.87 11.52
C GLY A 33 4.20 -10.16 12.18
N ALA A 34 4.75 -11.09 11.41
CA ALA A 34 5.17 -12.39 11.95
C ALA A 34 6.48 -12.31 12.74
N ASP A 35 7.36 -11.34 12.43
CA ASP A 35 8.63 -11.17 13.14
C ASP A 35 8.44 -10.36 14.43
N SER A 36 7.71 -9.24 14.37
CA SER A 36 7.35 -8.43 15.56
C SER A 36 6.31 -9.11 16.47
N ASN A 37 5.49 -10.01 15.91
CA ASN A 37 4.33 -10.59 16.56
C ASN A 37 3.30 -9.52 17.01
N GLU A 38 3.12 -8.50 16.16
CA GLU A 38 2.21 -7.39 16.38
C GLU A 38 0.98 -7.45 15.47
N LEU A 39 -0.13 -6.88 15.94
CA LEU A 39 -1.41 -6.82 15.23
C LEU A 39 -1.86 -5.37 15.10
N TYR A 40 -2.15 -4.95 13.87
CA TYR A 40 -2.60 -3.60 13.57
C TYR A 40 -4.00 -3.64 12.96
N PRO A 41 -4.95 -2.82 13.44
CA PRO A 41 -6.21 -2.64 12.76
C PRO A 41 -5.98 -1.90 11.45
N MET A 42 -6.75 -2.29 10.43
CA MET A 42 -6.82 -1.58 9.16
C MET A 42 -8.24 -1.11 8.89
N ILE A 43 -8.40 0.16 8.55
CA ILE A 43 -9.68 0.75 8.17
C ILE A 43 -9.45 1.68 6.98
N ASN A 44 -10.29 1.55 5.95
CA ASN A 44 -10.37 2.47 4.84
C ASN A 44 -11.82 2.92 4.68
N TYR A 45 -12.08 4.22 4.81
CA TYR A 45 -13.40 4.82 4.63
C TYR A 45 -13.38 5.88 3.53
N ARG A 46 -14.16 5.65 2.48
CA ARG A 46 -14.31 6.57 1.36
C ARG A 46 -15.34 7.65 1.70
N LEU A 47 -14.88 8.89 1.80
CA LEU A 47 -15.71 10.08 2.03
C LEU A 47 -16.35 10.58 0.75
N VAL A 48 -15.61 10.52 -0.36
CA VAL A 48 -16.03 11.02 -1.67
C VAL A 48 -15.64 9.99 -2.73
N SER A 49 -16.56 9.68 -3.62
CA SER A 49 -16.31 8.84 -4.80
C SER A 49 -15.70 9.67 -5.92
N ALA A 50 -14.79 9.07 -6.68
CA ALA A 50 -14.23 9.72 -7.86
C ALA A 50 -15.31 9.91 -8.94
N THR A 51 -15.25 11.06 -9.60
CA THR A 51 -16.00 11.40 -10.82
C THR A 51 -15.03 12.05 -11.81
N ASP A 52 -15.51 12.44 -13.00
CA ASP A 52 -14.67 13.10 -14.01
C ASP A 52 -14.03 14.40 -13.49
N ASP A 53 -14.70 15.11 -12.56
CA ASP A 53 -14.26 16.41 -12.04
C ASP A 53 -13.84 16.38 -10.56
N THR A 54 -14.02 15.26 -9.86
CA THR A 54 -13.79 15.17 -8.41
C THR A 54 -12.97 13.93 -8.08
N PRO A 55 -11.80 14.05 -7.43
CA PRO A 55 -11.05 12.88 -6.99
C PRO A 55 -11.80 12.16 -5.86
N ALA A 56 -11.56 10.86 -5.73
CA ALA A 56 -11.97 10.15 -4.53
C ALA A 56 -11.22 10.71 -3.31
N ILE A 57 -11.88 10.76 -2.16
CA ILE A 57 -11.26 11.12 -0.87
C ILE A 57 -11.48 9.96 0.08
N ILE A 58 -10.40 9.47 0.69
CA ILE A 58 -10.39 8.32 1.58
C ILE A 58 -9.66 8.72 2.85
N VAL A 59 -10.18 8.31 4.01
CA VAL A 59 -9.47 8.37 5.28
C VAL A 59 -9.29 6.97 5.83
N GLY A 60 -8.23 6.74 6.57
CA GLY A 60 -7.98 5.40 7.08
C GLY A 60 -6.84 5.30 8.08
N THR A 61 -6.62 4.07 8.51
CA THR A 61 -5.48 3.67 9.31
C THR A 61 -5.02 2.28 8.88
N SER A 62 -3.72 2.04 8.99
CA SER A 62 -3.03 0.76 8.78
C SER A 62 -1.75 0.77 9.59
N SER A 63 -0.97 -0.31 9.55
CA SER A 63 0.43 -0.26 10.01
C SER A 63 1.20 0.85 9.29
N ALA A 64 2.28 1.35 9.92
CA ALA A 64 3.21 2.32 9.34
C ALA A 64 4.14 1.73 8.25
N TRP A 65 3.87 0.49 7.83
CA TRP A 65 4.58 -0.22 6.77
C TRP A 65 4.39 0.44 5.38
N PRO A 66 5.35 0.40 4.44
CA PRO A 66 6.69 -0.23 4.46
C PRO A 66 7.85 0.66 4.91
N SER A 67 7.57 1.87 5.40
CA SER A 67 8.57 2.93 5.51
C SER A 67 9.25 2.99 6.89
N GLY A 68 10.34 2.23 7.07
CA GLY A 68 11.33 2.48 8.13
C GLY A 68 10.94 2.04 9.55
N GLU A 69 11.82 2.36 10.52
CA GLU A 69 11.88 1.92 11.94
C GLU A 69 10.69 2.34 12.83
N VAL A 70 9.47 2.39 12.30
CA VAL A 70 8.32 2.95 13.00
C VAL A 70 7.33 1.86 13.29
N ASP A 71 7.20 1.53 14.57
CA ASP A 71 6.18 0.63 15.09
C ASP A 71 4.82 1.36 15.13
N GLY A 72 3.73 0.59 15.00
CA GLY A 72 2.38 1.10 15.23
C GLY A 72 1.58 1.50 14.00
N ASN A 73 0.55 2.30 14.24
CA ASN A 73 -0.47 2.64 13.25
C ASN A 73 -0.27 4.04 12.67
N ALA A 74 -0.35 4.15 11.35
CA ALA A 74 -0.46 5.43 10.67
C ALA A 74 -1.93 5.81 10.45
N PHE A 75 -2.24 7.09 10.50
CA PHE A 75 -3.54 7.66 10.12
C PHE A 75 -3.36 8.52 8.87
N PHE A 76 -4.21 8.33 7.88
CA PHE A 76 -4.05 9.01 6.61
C PHE A 76 -5.34 9.60 6.06
N ILE A 77 -5.16 10.60 5.20
CA ILE A 77 -6.14 11.08 4.24
C ILE A 77 -5.51 11.03 2.85
N SER A 78 -6.21 10.41 1.91
CA SER A 78 -5.75 10.17 0.55
C SER A 78 -6.74 10.72 -0.46
N THR A 79 -6.21 11.28 -1.54
CA THR A 79 -6.97 11.62 -2.74
C THR A 79 -6.51 10.73 -3.90
N ALA A 80 -7.43 10.29 -4.75
CA ALA A 80 -7.10 9.46 -5.90
C ALA A 80 -7.99 9.79 -7.11
N THR A 81 -7.42 9.75 -8.31
CA THR A 81 -8.14 10.04 -9.56
C THR A 81 -7.64 9.20 -10.73
N LEU A 82 -8.51 9.01 -11.71
CA LEU A 82 -8.09 8.58 -13.04
C LEU A 82 -7.38 9.74 -13.73
N LEU A 83 -6.27 9.44 -14.38
CA LEU A 83 -5.49 10.36 -15.21
C LEU A 83 -5.70 10.08 -16.70
N SER A 84 -6.08 8.84 -17.02
CA SER A 84 -6.55 8.38 -18.32
C SER A 84 -7.33 7.07 -18.15
N ASP A 85 -7.85 6.51 -19.24
CA ASP A 85 -8.49 5.18 -19.26
C ASP A 85 -7.57 4.05 -18.75
N ARG A 86 -6.26 4.27 -18.70
CA ARG A 86 -5.26 3.27 -18.31
C ARG A 86 -4.39 3.68 -17.14
N SER A 87 -4.56 4.87 -16.59
CA SER A 87 -3.70 5.35 -15.51
C SER A 87 -4.46 6.06 -14.42
N SER A 88 -3.96 5.92 -13.20
CA SER A 88 -4.50 6.57 -12.01
C SER A 88 -3.36 7.08 -11.14
N GLY A 89 -3.61 8.15 -10.41
CA GLY A 89 -2.67 8.69 -9.44
C GLY A 89 -3.34 8.90 -8.09
N SER A 90 -2.54 8.86 -7.02
CA SER A 90 -2.97 9.23 -5.68
C SER A 90 -1.93 10.07 -4.96
N LEU A 91 -2.40 10.86 -4.01
CA LEU A 91 -1.59 11.62 -3.07
C LEU A 91 -2.21 11.50 -1.68
N SER A 92 -1.38 11.29 -0.67
CA SER A 92 -1.80 11.07 0.70
C SER A 92 -1.03 11.95 1.66
N LEU A 93 -1.65 12.30 2.78
CA LEU A 93 -1.00 12.85 3.96
C LEU A 93 -1.18 11.82 5.08
N SER A 94 -0.09 11.38 5.67
CA SER A 94 -0.06 10.36 6.71
C SER A 94 0.61 10.90 7.97
N TYR A 95 0.06 10.57 9.14
CA TYR A 95 0.61 10.88 10.45
C TYR A 95 0.78 9.59 11.25
N THR A 96 1.97 9.39 11.81
CA THR A 96 2.26 8.26 12.69
C THR A 96 2.44 8.78 14.12
N PRO A 97 1.56 8.43 15.07
CA PRO A 97 1.65 8.95 16.44
C PRO A 97 2.87 8.47 17.22
N ASP A 98 3.34 7.24 16.95
CA ASP A 98 4.39 6.60 17.76
C ASP A 98 5.76 7.30 17.63
N ASP A 99 6.05 7.89 16.47
CA ASP A 99 7.26 8.70 16.22
C ASP A 99 6.96 10.19 15.93
N GLU A 100 5.68 10.59 16.06
CA GLU A 100 5.16 11.92 15.75
C GLU A 100 5.49 12.42 14.33
N SER A 101 5.67 11.51 13.37
CA SER A 101 6.10 11.87 12.00
C SER A 101 4.95 12.13 11.04
N TRP A 102 5.22 12.97 10.04
CA TRP A 102 4.34 13.22 8.90
C TRP A 102 5.01 12.77 7.62
N LYS A 103 4.27 12.00 6.81
CA LYS A 103 4.72 11.57 5.47
C LYS A 103 3.70 12.02 4.41
N ILE A 104 4.19 12.23 3.19
CA ILE A 104 3.34 12.55 2.03
C ILE A 104 3.53 11.45 0.97
N PRO A 105 2.85 10.30 1.11
CA PRO A 105 2.92 9.25 0.12
C PRO A 105 2.22 9.66 -1.18
N ALA A 106 2.69 9.13 -2.30
CA ALA A 106 2.05 9.29 -3.60
C ALA A 106 2.11 7.97 -4.37
N SER A 107 1.17 7.74 -5.27
CA SER A 107 1.26 6.60 -6.18
C SER A 107 0.85 6.95 -7.60
N TYR A 108 1.42 6.22 -8.54
CA TYR A 108 1.02 6.20 -9.94
C TYR A 108 0.86 4.75 -10.38
N ARG A 109 -0.27 4.43 -11.00
CA ARG A 109 -0.56 3.11 -11.54
C ARG A 109 -0.85 3.21 -13.04
N TYR A 110 -0.36 2.23 -13.79
CA TYR A 110 -0.60 2.07 -15.22
C TYR A 110 -0.99 0.64 -15.56
N VAL A 111 -2.11 0.48 -16.27
CA VAL A 111 -2.61 -0.81 -16.76
C VAL A 111 -1.89 -1.18 -18.05
N LEU A 112 -1.06 -2.22 -17.99
CA LEU A 112 -0.28 -2.73 -19.12
C LEU A 112 -1.14 -3.64 -20.02
N THR A 113 -1.88 -4.55 -19.40
CA THR A 113 -2.88 -5.44 -20.00
C THR A 113 -4.08 -5.58 -19.05
N ASP A 114 -5.12 -6.30 -19.46
CA ASP A 114 -6.30 -6.51 -18.60
C ASP A 114 -5.96 -7.26 -17.30
N GLU A 115 -4.89 -8.06 -17.31
CA GLU A 115 -4.40 -8.84 -16.17
C GLU A 115 -3.14 -8.28 -15.51
N ILE A 116 -2.48 -7.28 -16.09
CA ILE A 116 -1.18 -6.79 -15.60
C ILE A 116 -1.20 -5.28 -15.43
N ASP A 117 -0.82 -4.80 -14.24
CA ASP A 117 -0.53 -3.39 -13.99
C ASP A 117 0.84 -3.19 -13.33
N ALA A 118 1.45 -2.06 -13.64
CA ALA A 118 2.63 -1.57 -12.98
C ALA A 118 2.26 -0.37 -12.11
N SER A 119 2.86 -0.26 -10.93
CA SER A 119 2.69 0.89 -10.04
C SER A 119 4.02 1.38 -9.51
N LEU A 120 4.08 2.68 -9.26
CA LEU A 120 5.15 3.35 -8.53
C LEU A 120 4.52 3.91 -7.25
N ILE A 121 5.00 3.46 -6.10
CA ILE A 121 4.55 3.98 -4.80
C ILE A 121 5.72 4.74 -4.18
N TRP A 122 5.53 6.03 -3.92
CA TRP A 122 6.42 6.83 -3.09
C TRP A 122 5.85 6.85 -1.67
N ASP A 123 6.60 6.40 -0.67
CA ASP A 123 6.12 6.34 0.72
C ASP A 123 6.39 7.64 1.53
N GLY A 124 7.03 8.63 0.90
CA GLY A 124 7.54 9.84 1.56
C GLY A 124 9.06 9.95 1.54
N GLU A 125 9.76 8.82 1.40
CA GLU A 125 11.22 8.72 1.49
C GLU A 125 11.82 7.90 0.34
N ASN A 126 11.16 6.81 -0.05
CA ASN A 126 11.64 5.83 -0.99
C ASN A 126 10.57 5.50 -2.04
N LEU A 127 11.05 5.15 -3.23
CA LEU A 127 10.21 4.67 -4.33
C LEU A 127 10.15 3.15 -4.32
N HIS A 128 8.95 2.60 -4.47
CA HIS A 128 8.65 1.18 -4.49
C HIS A 128 7.96 0.82 -5.81
N PRO A 129 8.73 0.49 -6.86
CA PRO A 129 8.16 -0.04 -8.09
C PRO A 129 7.56 -1.42 -7.85
N LEU A 130 6.38 -1.68 -8.41
CA LEU A 130 5.79 -3.00 -8.40
C LEU A 130 5.08 -3.34 -9.72
N VAL A 131 5.01 -4.64 -10.00
CA VAL A 131 4.20 -5.21 -11.07
C VAL A 131 3.26 -6.23 -10.45
N THR A 132 1.98 -6.11 -10.78
CA THR A 132 0.93 -7.01 -10.29
C THR A 132 0.30 -7.75 -11.46
N TRP A 133 0.24 -9.08 -11.35
CA TRP A 133 -0.64 -9.92 -12.15
C TRP A 133 -1.93 -10.18 -11.38
N ARG A 134 -3.07 -10.02 -12.05
CA ARG A 134 -4.43 -10.18 -11.51
C ARG A 134 -5.11 -11.38 -12.14
N GLY A 135 -5.19 -12.46 -11.38
CA GLY A 135 -5.98 -13.63 -11.72
C GLY A 135 -7.41 -13.53 -11.20
N SER A 136 -8.24 -14.50 -11.57
CA SER A 136 -9.65 -14.53 -11.16
C SER A 136 -9.85 -14.82 -9.66
N LYS A 137 -8.94 -15.57 -9.03
CA LYS A 137 -9.00 -15.94 -7.61
C LYS A 137 -7.81 -15.44 -6.79
N MET A 138 -6.73 -15.08 -7.46
CA MET A 138 -5.47 -14.73 -6.81
C MET A 138 -4.78 -13.62 -7.58
N ASN A 139 -4.12 -12.73 -6.83
CA ASN A 139 -3.20 -11.74 -7.37
C ASN A 139 -1.78 -12.08 -6.92
N PHE A 140 -0.80 -11.75 -7.75
CA PHE A 140 0.63 -11.84 -7.41
C PHE A 140 1.30 -10.53 -7.74
N SER A 141 2.07 -10.00 -6.80
CA SER A 141 2.82 -8.76 -6.98
C SER A 141 4.29 -9.00 -6.71
N LEU A 142 5.13 -8.53 -7.62
CA LEU A 142 6.56 -8.35 -7.41
C LEU A 142 6.80 -6.90 -7.04
N ILE A 143 7.44 -6.65 -5.91
CA ILE A 143 7.72 -5.31 -5.38
C ILE A 143 9.22 -5.16 -5.21
N LEU A 144 9.78 -4.02 -5.59
CA LEU A 144 11.13 -3.62 -5.22
C LEU A 144 11.04 -2.60 -4.10
N LEU A 145 11.12 -3.06 -2.84
CA LEU A 145 11.07 -2.17 -1.69
C LEU A 145 12.34 -1.32 -1.64
N GLY A 146 12.17 -0.01 -1.51
CA GLY A 146 13.27 0.95 -1.64
C GLY A 146 13.94 0.95 -3.02
N GLY A 147 13.34 0.31 -4.03
CA GLY A 147 13.94 0.11 -5.35
C GLY A 147 14.98 -1.00 -5.41
N GLU A 148 15.28 -1.69 -4.31
CA GLU A 148 16.39 -2.65 -4.22
C GLU A 148 15.97 -4.02 -3.68
N ASP A 149 15.07 -4.07 -2.70
CA ASP A 149 14.70 -5.31 -2.00
C ASP A 149 13.53 -6.02 -2.68
N LEU A 150 13.83 -7.19 -3.28
CA LEU A 150 12.84 -8.00 -3.97
C LEU A 150 11.85 -8.63 -2.98
N THR A 151 10.58 -8.26 -3.10
CA THR A 151 9.48 -8.75 -2.26
C THR A 151 8.37 -9.34 -3.11
N LEU A 152 7.78 -10.44 -2.62
CA LEU A 152 6.63 -11.10 -3.23
C LEU A 152 5.40 -10.93 -2.34
N SER A 153 4.29 -10.51 -2.94
CA SER A 153 3.00 -10.45 -2.28
C SER A 153 1.98 -11.28 -3.04
N THR A 154 1.07 -11.92 -2.31
CA THR A 154 -0.07 -12.62 -2.90
C THR A 154 -1.34 -12.29 -2.15
N THR A 155 -2.44 -12.14 -2.89
CA THR A 155 -3.78 -11.94 -2.33
C THR A 155 -4.69 -13.04 -2.83
N VAL A 156 -5.48 -13.63 -1.95
CA VAL A 156 -6.51 -14.61 -2.29
C VAL A 156 -7.88 -13.94 -2.10
N ASN A 157 -8.70 -13.94 -3.14
CA ASN A 157 -10.06 -13.41 -3.09
C ASN A 157 -11.03 -14.50 -2.61
N PHE A 158 -11.86 -14.19 -1.60
CA PHE A 158 -12.87 -15.08 -1.05
C PHE A 158 -14.22 -14.39 -0.89
#